data_AF-A0A966YD81-F1
#
_entry.id   AF-A0A966YD81-F1
#
_cell.length_a   1.000
_cell.length_b   1.000
_cell.length_c   1.000
_cell.angle_alpha   90.00
_cell.angle_beta   90.00
_cell.angle_gamma   90.00
#
_symmetry.space_group_name_H-M   'P 1'
#
loop_
_entity.id
_entity.type
_entity.pdbx_description
1 polymer ?
#
loop_
_entity_poly.entity_id
_entity_poly.type
_entity_poly.pdbx_seq_one_letter_code
_entity_poly.pdbx_strand_id
1 'polypeptide(L)'
;QAYAEEGRVEAQQAMHDLFGVQNSRKARGGLLAALLRPEIITHKAAAEEQLRAVWQGKADDSPWSRVAAAQQAIDAVALRYNLLEGAMAFRSRFFSHARTLLRSAAEAAKPDGERLREFRDAARASLELRLFSEEPLDDAYEVVSLTDSLTFMATSLGLNDPLVQQVLAGMSPAERAAKLVAGTTLGRRRGAAEGQSADRRRELYEGGVAAISASDDTMLALARLVDDESRRLRLVVEEASEIKQQAHAELMQLRLRTASGPIYPDATFTLRLAYGTVRGVGDEAAAAPWTTMADLYAKVEREQGRSPFVLPESWQAARERLDGSEALATTPLNFVSTADIIGGNSGSPVVDRQGRLVGVIFDGNEDSLVLDLAYDADRARAIAVSAGGIATALRDVYQAELLLAELGLKDPVHEEERVTMRQALKNGFYGKGVFHRKTPFSRGGAGETDAADCRLALTLLVENFRDLTRNVVLGVHVDHRVAGQNQIVGLELHEVIEGSLHARTHLLE
;
A
#
# COMPACT_ATOMS: atom_id res chain seq x y z
N GLN A 1 19.70 -8.60 4.46
CA GLN A 1 20.62 -8.01 3.47
C GLN A 1 21.83 -8.93 3.26
N ALA A 2 22.66 -9.18 4.28
CA ALA A 2 23.82 -10.09 4.15
C ALA A 2 23.47 -11.43 3.48
N TYR A 3 22.38 -12.09 3.90
CA TYR A 3 21.88 -13.31 3.24
C TYR A 3 21.64 -13.14 1.73
N ALA A 4 21.00 -12.05 1.32
CA ALA A 4 20.72 -11.77 -0.09
C ALA A 4 22.00 -11.50 -0.91
N GLU A 5 23.10 -11.13 -0.26
CA GLU A 5 24.39 -10.87 -0.90
C GLU A 5 25.20 -12.18 -1.11
N GLU A 6 24.78 -13.30 -0.51
CA GLU A 6 25.43 -14.61 -0.68
C GLU A 6 25.27 -15.17 -2.10
N GLY A 7 24.16 -14.86 -2.77
CA GLY A 7 23.89 -15.36 -4.11
C GLY A 7 22.52 -14.99 -4.66
N ARG A 8 22.29 -15.36 -5.93
CA ARG A 8 21.04 -15.04 -6.65
C ARG A 8 19.82 -15.73 -6.04
N VAL A 9 19.98 -16.95 -5.52
CA VAL A 9 18.89 -17.73 -4.94
C VAL A 9 18.48 -17.13 -3.60
N GLU A 10 19.45 -16.78 -2.78
CA GLU A 10 19.29 -16.14 -1.48
C GLU A 10 18.69 -14.74 -1.62
N ALA A 11 19.11 -13.99 -2.64
CA ALA A 11 18.50 -12.72 -3.01
C ALA A 11 17.01 -12.88 -3.35
N GLN A 12 16.64 -13.92 -4.11
CA GLN A 12 15.25 -14.21 -4.45
C GLN A 12 14.43 -14.61 -3.22
N GLN A 13 14.98 -15.45 -2.35
CA GLN A 13 14.32 -15.93 -1.13
C GLN A 13 14.03 -14.78 -0.15
N ALA A 14 14.98 -13.86 0.04
CA ALA A 14 14.83 -12.73 0.95
C ALA A 14 14.17 -11.49 0.32
N MET A 15 13.88 -11.49 -0.99
CA MET A 15 13.51 -10.29 -1.75
C MET A 15 12.31 -9.54 -1.15
N HIS A 16 11.21 -10.25 -0.91
CA HIS A 16 9.97 -9.64 -0.42
C HIS A 16 10.12 -9.07 0.99
N ASP A 17 10.76 -9.83 1.88
CA ASP A 17 10.97 -9.43 3.27
C ASP A 17 11.98 -8.27 3.37
N LEU A 18 13.06 -8.31 2.59
CA LEU A 18 14.04 -7.22 2.51
C LEU A 18 13.39 -5.93 1.99
N PHE A 19 12.60 -6.03 0.93
CA PHE A 19 11.85 -4.89 0.40
C PHE A 19 10.89 -4.33 1.44
N GLY A 20 10.11 -5.19 2.12
CA GLY A 20 9.17 -4.78 3.17
C GLY A 20 9.87 -4.07 4.34
N VAL A 21 11.03 -4.58 4.77
CA VAL A 21 11.86 -3.94 5.82
C VAL A 21 12.41 -2.60 5.37
N GLN A 22 12.97 -2.50 4.17
CA GLN A 22 13.51 -1.25 3.63
C GLN A 22 12.41 -0.19 3.49
N ASN A 23 11.25 -0.56 2.97
CA ASN A 23 10.11 0.33 2.84
C ASN A 23 9.62 0.81 4.22
N SER A 24 9.50 -0.11 5.19
CA SER A 24 9.11 0.24 6.57
C SER A 24 10.13 1.17 7.22
N ARG A 25 11.43 0.98 6.97
CA ARG A 25 12.50 1.85 7.49
C ARG A 25 12.44 3.24 6.86
N LYS A 26 12.24 3.34 5.54
CA LYS A 26 12.01 4.62 4.83
C LYS A 26 10.83 5.37 5.46
N ALA A 27 9.68 4.72 5.57
CA ALA A 27 8.46 5.32 6.11
C ALA A 27 8.61 5.78 7.56
N ARG A 28 9.08 4.90 8.46
CA ARG A 28 9.27 5.23 9.88
C ARG A 28 10.36 6.27 10.11
N GLY A 29 11.43 6.22 9.33
CA GLY A 29 12.50 7.23 9.37
C GLY A 29 12.00 8.61 8.97
N GLY A 30 11.22 8.70 7.89
CA GLY A 30 10.58 9.94 7.47
C GLY A 30 9.58 10.48 8.49
N LEU A 31 8.75 9.60 9.08
CA LEU A 31 7.82 9.98 10.14
C LEU A 31 8.56 10.52 11.38
N LEU A 32 9.65 9.87 11.81
CA LEU A 32 10.46 10.36 12.92
C LEU A 32 11.10 11.71 12.59
N ALA A 33 11.69 11.86 11.41
CA ALA A 33 12.26 13.13 10.96
C ALA A 33 11.20 14.24 10.99
N ALA A 34 9.96 13.93 10.62
CA ALA A 34 8.86 14.86 10.69
C ALA A 34 8.41 15.20 12.11
N LEU A 35 8.34 14.23 13.03
CA LEU A 35 8.04 14.48 14.44
C LEU A 35 9.08 15.36 15.11
N LEU A 36 10.32 15.37 14.61
CA LEU A 36 11.40 16.22 15.09
C LEU A 36 11.37 17.65 14.52
N ARG A 37 10.44 17.96 13.61
CA ARG A 37 10.26 19.31 13.05
C ARG A 37 9.43 20.18 14.00
N PRO A 38 9.99 21.27 14.57
CA PRO A 38 9.31 22.08 15.58
C PRO A 38 7.98 22.66 15.10
N GLU A 39 7.87 23.04 13.83
CA GLU A 39 6.67 23.65 13.26
C GLU A 39 5.47 22.70 13.25
N ILE A 40 5.68 21.39 13.04
CA ILE A 40 4.61 20.39 13.06
C ILE A 40 4.07 20.22 14.48
N ILE A 41 4.97 19.98 15.44
CA ILE A 41 4.58 19.75 16.83
C ILE A 41 3.97 21.00 17.43
N THR A 42 4.52 22.19 17.15
CA THR A 42 3.97 23.47 17.61
C THR A 42 2.56 23.68 17.04
N HIS A 43 2.34 23.39 15.75
CA HIS A 43 1.01 23.50 15.14
C HIS A 43 0.01 22.51 15.76
N LYS A 44 0.42 21.26 16.01
CA LYS A 44 -0.43 20.26 16.70
C LYS A 44 -0.76 20.68 18.13
N ALA A 45 0.20 21.22 18.88
CA ALA A 45 -0.02 21.72 20.23
C ALA A 45 -1.01 22.89 20.24
N ALA A 46 -0.85 23.86 19.33
CA ALA A 46 -1.79 24.97 19.20
C ALA A 46 -3.21 24.51 18.82
N ALA A 47 -3.35 23.54 17.91
CA ALA A 47 -4.64 22.95 17.56
C ALA A 47 -5.27 22.21 18.75
N GLU A 48 -4.47 21.53 19.57
CA GLU A 48 -4.94 20.89 20.80
C GLU A 48 -5.42 21.92 21.83
N GLU A 49 -4.68 23.01 22.04
CA GLU A 49 -5.08 24.10 22.96
C GLU A 49 -6.41 24.74 22.54
N GLN A 50 -6.62 24.96 21.24
CA GLN A 50 -7.89 25.46 20.71
C GLN A 50 -9.07 24.53 21.03
N LEU A 51 -8.88 23.22 20.89
CA LEU A 51 -9.90 22.23 21.25
C LEU A 51 -10.13 22.18 22.76
N ARG A 52 -9.08 22.27 23.58
CA ARG A 52 -9.20 22.32 25.04
C ARG A 52 -9.98 23.55 25.51
N ALA A 53 -9.77 24.70 24.87
CA ALA A 53 -10.43 25.95 25.22
C ALA A 53 -11.96 25.91 25.06
N VAL A 54 -12.48 25.06 24.18
CA VAL A 54 -13.93 24.90 23.94
C VAL A 54 -14.54 23.71 24.68
N TRP A 55 -13.74 22.90 25.37
CA TRP A 55 -14.22 21.75 26.13
C TRP A 55 -15.01 22.20 27.37
N GLN A 56 -16.20 21.64 27.56
CA GLN A 56 -17.12 21.99 28.66
C GLN A 56 -17.31 20.84 29.67
N GLY A 57 -16.64 19.71 29.49
CA GLY A 57 -16.72 18.56 30.40
C GLY A 57 -15.79 18.70 31.62
N LYS A 58 -15.83 17.72 32.51
CA LYS A 58 -14.92 17.66 33.67
C LYS A 58 -13.47 17.52 33.20
N ALA A 59 -12.53 18.16 33.91
CA ALA A 59 -11.11 18.09 33.59
C ALA A 59 -10.53 16.68 33.84
N ASP A 60 -10.91 16.06 34.95
CA ASP A 60 -10.36 14.77 35.38
C ASP A 60 -10.82 13.58 34.53
N ASP A 61 -11.95 13.72 33.81
CA ASP A 61 -12.49 12.72 32.88
C ASP A 61 -12.62 13.31 31.46
N SER A 62 -11.58 14.02 31.03
CA SER A 62 -11.52 14.56 29.68
C SER A 62 -11.03 13.49 28.69
N PRO A 63 -11.36 13.59 27.40
CA PRO A 63 -10.81 12.66 26.41
C PRO A 63 -9.27 12.68 26.37
N TRP A 64 -8.64 13.82 26.66
CA TRP A 64 -7.17 13.89 26.76
C TRP A 64 -6.60 13.10 27.93
N SER A 65 -7.21 13.17 29.13
CA SER A 65 -6.73 12.40 30.29
C SER A 65 -6.90 10.91 30.06
N ARG A 66 -8.02 10.48 29.43
CA ARG A 66 -8.23 9.08 29.01
C ARG A 66 -7.20 8.61 27.98
N VAL A 67 -6.91 9.41 26.95
CA VAL A 67 -5.85 9.07 25.98
C VAL A 67 -4.49 8.95 26.66
N ALA A 68 -4.14 9.89 27.54
CA ALA A 68 -2.86 9.87 28.26
C ALA A 68 -2.71 8.63 29.16
N ALA A 69 -3.74 8.31 29.96
CA ALA A 69 -3.73 7.14 30.83
C ALA A 69 -3.63 5.83 30.02
N ALA A 70 -4.39 5.71 28.94
CA ALA A 70 -4.35 4.55 28.07
C ALA A 70 -3.00 4.42 27.33
N GLN A 71 -2.42 5.52 26.88
CA GLN A 71 -1.08 5.51 26.28
C GLN A 71 -0.02 5.06 27.29
N GLN A 72 -0.09 5.52 28.53
CA GLN A 72 0.81 5.09 29.60
C GLN A 72 0.70 3.58 29.86
N ALA A 73 -0.51 3.02 29.84
CA ALA A 73 -0.72 1.57 29.97
C ALA A 73 -0.08 0.78 28.83
N ILE A 74 -0.21 1.27 27.58
CA ILE A 74 0.44 0.68 26.40
C ILE A 74 1.96 0.77 26.52
N ASP A 75 2.50 1.95 26.86
CA ASP A 75 3.95 2.19 26.95
C ASP A 75 4.62 1.29 27.99
N ALA A 76 3.94 1.03 29.11
CA ALA A 76 4.42 0.16 30.17
C ALA A 76 4.66 -1.30 29.70
N VAL A 77 3.97 -1.75 28.65
CA VAL A 77 4.08 -3.11 28.11
C VAL A 77 4.65 -3.17 26.69
N ALA A 78 4.88 -2.03 26.04
CA ALA A 78 5.12 -1.93 24.60
C ALA A 78 6.28 -2.80 24.10
N LEU A 79 7.42 -2.82 24.82
CA LEU A 79 8.57 -3.62 24.40
C LEU A 79 8.24 -5.12 24.38
N ARG A 80 7.71 -5.65 25.49
CA ARG A 80 7.36 -7.07 25.59
C ARG A 80 6.19 -7.44 24.67
N TYR A 81 5.19 -6.58 24.56
CA TYR A 81 4.07 -6.76 23.63
C TYR A 81 4.56 -6.88 22.18
N ASN A 82 5.43 -5.98 21.73
CA ASN A 82 5.94 -6.02 20.37
C ASN A 82 6.86 -7.23 20.12
N LEU A 83 7.65 -7.64 21.12
CA LEU A 83 8.48 -8.85 21.03
C LEU A 83 7.62 -10.13 20.92
N LEU A 84 6.58 -10.25 21.73
CA LEU A 84 5.76 -11.47 21.85
C LEU A 84 4.54 -11.47 20.92
N GLU A 85 3.57 -10.57 21.15
CA GLU A 85 2.33 -10.53 20.35
C GLU A 85 2.62 -10.00 18.94
N GLY A 86 3.45 -8.95 18.84
CA GLY A 86 3.97 -8.45 17.57
C GLY A 86 4.96 -9.41 16.88
N ALA A 87 5.39 -10.48 17.57
CA ALA A 87 6.33 -11.50 17.09
C ALA A 87 7.69 -10.97 16.60
N MET A 88 8.13 -9.78 17.04
CA MET A 88 9.45 -9.25 16.66
C MET A 88 10.61 -10.13 17.17
N ALA A 89 10.38 -10.95 18.22
CA ALA A 89 11.35 -11.90 18.73
C ALA A 89 11.38 -13.25 17.97
N PHE A 90 10.43 -13.49 17.05
CA PHE A 90 10.20 -14.79 16.43
C PHE A 90 9.93 -14.67 14.93
N ARG A 91 10.82 -13.99 14.20
CA ARG A 91 10.70 -13.80 12.75
C ARG A 91 10.96 -15.12 12.02
N SER A 92 9.93 -15.94 11.92
CA SER A 92 9.92 -17.22 11.20
C SER A 92 8.50 -17.54 10.74
N ARG A 93 8.35 -18.00 9.50
CA ARG A 93 7.05 -18.49 8.99
C ARG A 93 6.63 -19.76 9.72
N PHE A 94 7.56 -20.62 10.10
CA PHE A 94 7.26 -21.79 10.94
C PHE A 94 6.67 -21.41 12.31
N PHE A 95 7.22 -20.39 12.98
CA PHE A 95 6.65 -19.89 14.23
C PHE A 95 5.27 -19.27 14.03
N SER A 96 5.07 -18.52 12.93
CA SER A 96 3.76 -17.97 12.57
C SER A 96 2.70 -19.08 12.39
N HIS A 97 3.05 -20.17 11.71
CA HIS A 97 2.20 -21.35 11.58
C HIS A 97 1.91 -22.00 12.94
N ALA A 98 2.95 -22.21 13.77
CA ALA A 98 2.81 -22.79 15.10
C ALA A 98 1.83 -22.02 15.99
N ARG A 99 1.98 -20.69 16.07
CA ARG A 99 1.09 -19.83 16.84
C ARG A 99 -0.33 -19.85 16.29
N THR A 100 -0.49 -19.81 14.97
CA THR A 100 -1.80 -19.89 14.33
C THR A 100 -2.50 -21.21 14.64
N LEU A 101 -1.80 -22.34 14.57
CA LEU A 101 -2.33 -23.67 14.89
C LEU A 101 -2.74 -23.78 16.36
N LEU A 102 -1.83 -23.38 17.27
CA LEU A 102 -2.10 -23.37 18.70
C LEU A 102 -3.36 -22.58 19.05
N ARG A 103 -3.43 -21.34 18.53
CA ARG A 103 -4.58 -20.46 18.81
C ARG A 103 -5.85 -20.94 18.09
N SER A 104 -5.76 -21.46 16.87
CA SER A 104 -6.93 -22.00 16.16
C SER A 104 -7.61 -23.11 16.97
N ALA A 105 -6.82 -24.03 17.54
CA ALA A 105 -7.35 -25.10 18.39
C ALA A 105 -8.02 -24.56 19.66
N ALA A 106 -7.40 -23.56 20.32
CA ALA A 106 -7.96 -22.96 21.53
C ALA A 106 -9.23 -22.13 21.26
N GLU A 107 -9.27 -21.36 20.17
CA GLU A 107 -10.41 -20.52 19.80
C GLU A 107 -11.57 -21.36 19.24
N ALA A 108 -11.31 -22.49 18.58
CA ALA A 108 -12.36 -23.38 18.06
C ALA A 108 -13.29 -23.93 19.17
N ALA A 109 -12.79 -24.06 20.40
CA ALA A 109 -13.56 -24.50 21.56
C ALA A 109 -14.54 -23.42 22.10
N LYS A 110 -14.43 -22.17 21.65
CA LYS A 110 -15.26 -21.05 22.08
C LYS A 110 -16.41 -20.79 21.11
N PRO A 111 -17.53 -20.22 21.57
CA PRO A 111 -18.55 -19.62 20.71
C PRO A 111 -17.93 -18.57 19.78
N ASP A 112 -18.41 -18.46 18.53
CA ASP A 112 -17.77 -17.61 17.52
C ASP A 112 -17.60 -16.14 17.95
N GLY A 113 -18.61 -15.57 18.61
CA GLY A 113 -18.56 -14.19 19.11
C GLY A 113 -17.49 -13.94 20.19
N GLU A 114 -17.08 -15.00 20.91
CA GLU A 114 -16.05 -14.96 21.96
C GLU A 114 -14.65 -15.27 21.44
N ARG A 115 -14.53 -15.68 20.17
CA ARG A 115 -13.23 -15.92 19.54
C ARG A 115 -12.52 -14.60 19.26
N LEU A 116 -11.20 -14.67 19.37
CA LEU A 116 -10.32 -13.65 18.79
C LEU A 116 -10.71 -13.40 17.32
N ARG A 117 -10.73 -12.12 16.93
CA ARG A 117 -11.29 -11.66 15.63
C ARG A 117 -10.76 -12.46 14.43
N GLU A 118 -9.47 -12.75 14.42
CA GLU A 118 -8.79 -13.45 13.33
C GLU A 118 -9.08 -14.97 13.28
N PHE A 119 -9.73 -15.54 14.30
CA PHE A 119 -10.14 -16.94 14.38
C PHE A 119 -11.67 -17.13 14.34
N ARG A 120 -12.42 -16.06 14.09
CA ARG A 120 -13.88 -16.13 13.85
C ARG A 120 -14.16 -16.80 12.50
N ASP A 121 -15.37 -17.33 12.34
CA ASP A 121 -15.80 -18.02 11.11
C ASP A 121 -15.66 -17.11 9.88
N ALA A 122 -15.94 -15.80 10.02
CA ALA A 122 -15.77 -14.81 8.96
C ALA A 122 -14.32 -14.64 8.47
N ALA A 123 -13.32 -14.94 9.32
CA ALA A 123 -11.90 -14.84 8.97
C ALA A 123 -11.31 -16.19 8.50
N ARG A 124 -12.05 -17.29 8.65
CA ARG A 124 -11.57 -18.66 8.48
C ARG A 124 -10.96 -18.92 7.09
N ALA A 125 -11.65 -18.54 6.02
CA ALA A 125 -11.16 -18.77 4.66
C ALA A 125 -9.80 -18.08 4.41
N SER A 126 -9.65 -16.83 4.86
CA SER A 126 -8.40 -16.06 4.75
C SER A 126 -7.29 -16.61 5.66
N LEU A 127 -7.65 -17.18 6.81
CA LEU A 127 -6.71 -17.86 7.70
C LEU A 127 -6.21 -19.15 7.06
N GLU A 128 -7.11 -20.02 6.59
CA GLU A 128 -6.77 -21.31 5.97
C GLU A 128 -5.94 -21.12 4.69
N LEU A 129 -6.29 -20.14 3.84
CA LEU A 129 -5.51 -19.82 2.63
C LEU A 129 -4.05 -19.49 2.96
N ARG A 130 -3.81 -18.70 4.01
CA ARG A 130 -2.45 -18.36 4.45
C ARG A 130 -1.77 -19.54 5.13
N LEU A 131 -2.46 -20.20 6.06
CA LEU A 131 -1.92 -21.30 6.85
C LEU A 131 -1.55 -22.50 5.99
N PHE A 132 -2.26 -22.75 4.89
CA PHE A 132 -2.03 -23.88 3.99
C PHE A 132 -1.40 -23.48 2.65
N SER A 133 -0.79 -22.29 2.56
CA SER A 133 0.01 -21.91 1.40
C SER A 133 1.05 -23.00 1.08
N GLU A 134 1.12 -23.40 -0.19
CA GLU A 134 2.10 -24.37 -0.69
C GLU A 134 3.46 -23.75 -0.99
N GLU A 135 3.63 -22.45 -0.75
CA GLU A 135 4.91 -21.76 -0.93
C GLU A 135 5.98 -22.47 -0.09
N PRO A 136 7.05 -22.99 -0.73
CA PRO A 136 8.09 -23.70 -0.01
C PRO A 136 8.92 -22.73 0.84
N LEU A 137 9.27 -23.19 2.04
CA LEU A 137 10.13 -22.48 2.99
C LEU A 137 11.58 -22.93 2.84
N ASP A 138 12.49 -22.01 3.12
CA ASP A 138 13.93 -22.18 2.99
C ASP A 138 14.57 -22.16 4.37
N ASP A 139 14.99 -23.33 4.87
CA ASP A 139 15.47 -23.50 6.24
C ASP A 139 16.64 -22.56 6.57
N ALA A 140 17.56 -22.34 5.63
CA ALA A 140 18.68 -21.42 5.84
C ALA A 140 18.20 -19.98 6.10
N TYR A 141 17.20 -19.51 5.33
CA TYR A 141 16.64 -18.18 5.51
C TYR A 141 15.85 -18.06 6.81
N GLU A 142 15.07 -19.09 7.16
CA GLU A 142 14.31 -19.16 8.41
C GLU A 142 15.25 -19.17 9.63
N VAL A 143 16.39 -19.86 9.57
CA VAL A 143 17.41 -19.85 10.62
C VAL A 143 18.03 -18.46 10.78
N VAL A 144 18.41 -17.80 9.68
CA VAL A 144 19.00 -16.45 9.74
C VAL A 144 18.00 -15.44 10.33
N SER A 145 16.75 -15.46 9.85
CA SER A 145 15.70 -14.54 10.31
C SER A 145 15.36 -14.76 11.78
N LEU A 146 15.25 -16.02 12.20
CA LEU A 146 14.98 -16.34 13.60
C LEU A 146 16.17 -16.02 14.50
N THR A 147 17.41 -16.26 14.05
CA THR A 147 18.63 -15.87 14.78
C THR A 147 18.66 -14.37 15.05
N ASP A 148 18.39 -13.55 14.05
CA ASP A 148 18.34 -12.08 14.18
C ASP A 148 17.27 -11.66 15.20
N SER A 149 16.05 -12.20 15.09
CA SER A 149 14.96 -11.84 16.01
C SER A 149 15.17 -12.32 17.45
N LEU A 150 15.76 -13.51 17.66
CA LEU A 150 16.14 -13.99 18.98
C LEU A 150 17.28 -13.17 19.58
N THR A 151 18.25 -12.75 18.75
CA THR A 151 19.32 -11.84 19.16
C THR A 151 18.73 -10.49 19.57
N PHE A 152 17.80 -9.94 18.79
CA PHE A 152 17.12 -8.70 19.09
C PHE A 152 16.35 -8.77 20.43
N MET A 153 15.67 -9.87 20.72
CA MET A 153 15.02 -10.09 22.01
C MET A 153 16.04 -10.12 23.15
N ALA A 154 17.12 -10.90 23.00
CA ALA A 154 18.16 -11.05 24.02
C ALA A 154 18.89 -9.74 24.32
N THR A 155 19.13 -8.90 23.31
CA THR A 155 19.75 -7.58 23.49
C THR A 155 18.77 -6.55 24.05
N SER A 156 17.49 -6.63 23.70
CA SER A 156 16.47 -5.69 24.19
C SER A 156 16.07 -5.91 25.64
N LEU A 157 15.97 -7.17 26.08
CA LEU A 157 15.57 -7.53 27.45
C LEU A 157 16.76 -7.82 28.37
N GLY A 158 17.91 -8.16 27.80
CA GLY A 158 19.09 -8.62 28.52
C GLY A 158 19.07 -10.14 28.77
N LEU A 159 20.26 -10.73 28.85
CA LEU A 159 20.41 -12.19 29.00
C LEU A 159 19.85 -12.73 30.32
N ASN A 160 19.79 -11.94 31.39
CA ASN A 160 19.27 -12.40 32.68
C ASN A 160 17.73 -12.40 32.76
N ASP A 161 17.04 -11.92 31.72
CA ASP A 161 15.59 -11.96 31.69
C ASP A 161 15.09 -13.41 31.68
N PRO A 162 14.16 -13.80 32.58
CA PRO A 162 13.66 -15.18 32.65
C PRO A 162 13.06 -15.68 31.33
N LEU A 163 12.42 -14.80 30.55
CA LEU A 163 11.87 -15.15 29.25
C LEU A 163 12.98 -15.47 28.25
N VAL A 164 14.04 -14.67 28.22
CA VAL A 164 15.19 -14.88 27.34
C VAL A 164 15.87 -16.22 27.67
N GLN A 165 16.07 -16.51 28.95
CA GLN A 165 16.65 -17.79 29.40
C GLN A 165 15.79 -18.99 28.99
N GLN A 166 14.47 -18.90 29.14
CA GLN A 166 13.54 -19.96 28.74
C GLN A 166 13.49 -20.16 27.23
N VAL A 167 13.40 -19.07 26.45
CA VAL A 167 13.33 -19.11 24.99
C VAL A 167 14.63 -19.63 24.39
N LEU A 168 15.79 -19.18 24.88
CA LEU A 168 17.10 -19.64 24.39
C LEU A 168 17.46 -21.03 24.91
N ALA A 169 16.93 -21.44 26.07
CA ALA A 169 17.18 -22.72 26.72
C ALA A 169 18.69 -23.05 26.82
N GLY A 170 19.48 -22.07 27.25
CA GLY A 170 20.94 -22.20 27.42
C GLY A 170 21.76 -22.25 26.13
N MET A 171 21.15 -22.01 24.96
CA MET A 171 21.83 -21.96 23.66
C MET A 171 22.07 -20.52 23.23
N SER A 172 23.02 -20.31 22.31
CA SER A 172 23.09 -19.03 21.58
C SER A 172 21.84 -18.84 20.71
N PRO A 173 21.48 -17.60 20.32
CA PRO A 173 20.39 -17.34 19.39
C PRO A 173 20.47 -18.16 18.09
N ALA A 174 21.67 -18.32 17.53
CA ALA A 174 21.90 -19.07 16.30
C ALA A 174 21.66 -20.57 16.48
N GLU A 175 22.23 -21.17 17.53
CA GLU A 175 22.01 -22.60 17.84
C GLU A 175 20.55 -22.89 18.16
N ARG A 176 19.88 -21.97 18.89
CA ARG A 176 18.47 -22.10 19.20
C ARG A 176 17.61 -22.05 17.94
N ALA A 177 17.87 -21.08 17.05
CA ALA A 177 17.15 -20.97 15.78
C ALA A 177 17.31 -22.23 14.92
N ALA A 178 18.55 -22.71 14.75
CA ALA A 178 18.85 -23.93 13.99
C ALA A 178 18.11 -25.15 14.56
N LYS A 179 18.13 -25.34 15.88
CA LYS A 179 17.42 -26.45 16.54
C LYS A 179 15.90 -26.37 16.33
N LEU A 180 15.32 -25.17 16.44
CA LEU A 180 13.89 -24.98 16.25
C LEU A 180 13.46 -25.25 14.81
N VAL A 181 14.20 -24.75 13.81
CA VAL A 181 13.90 -24.97 12.39
C VAL A 181 14.11 -26.42 11.98
N ALA A 182 15.15 -27.09 12.49
CA ALA A 182 15.39 -28.50 12.18
C ALA A 182 14.32 -29.43 12.76
N GLY A 183 13.74 -29.09 13.91
CA GLY A 183 12.77 -29.94 14.61
C GLY A 183 11.30 -29.70 14.25
N THR A 184 10.99 -28.81 13.31
CA THR A 184 9.61 -28.46 12.96
C THR A 184 9.13 -29.12 11.67
N THR A 185 7.85 -29.43 11.64
CA THR A 185 7.08 -30.04 10.55
C THR A 185 5.99 -29.09 10.03
N LEU A 186 6.06 -27.81 10.39
CA LEU A 186 4.99 -26.84 10.15
C LEU A 186 5.18 -26.05 8.85
N GLY A 187 5.49 -26.73 7.76
CA GLY A 187 5.63 -26.11 6.45
C GLY A 187 6.32 -27.01 5.43
N ARG A 188 6.01 -26.77 4.16
CA ARG A 188 6.68 -27.43 3.03
C ARG A 188 8.09 -26.85 2.87
N ARG A 189 9.11 -27.70 2.75
CA ARG A 189 10.50 -27.27 2.51
C ARG A 189 10.84 -27.26 1.03
N ARG A 190 11.61 -26.26 0.60
CA ARG A 190 12.16 -26.20 -0.77
C ARG A 190 13.12 -27.37 -0.99
N GLY A 191 12.95 -28.09 -2.10
CA GLY A 191 13.83 -29.21 -2.48
C GLY A 191 13.59 -30.52 -1.72
N ALA A 192 12.63 -30.58 -0.79
CA ALA A 192 12.20 -31.85 -0.23
C ALA A 192 11.51 -32.69 -1.31
N ALA A 193 11.88 -33.97 -1.45
CA ALA A 193 11.19 -34.86 -2.38
C ALA A 193 9.71 -35.00 -2.00
N GLU A 194 8.85 -35.28 -2.98
CA GLU A 194 7.44 -35.56 -2.70
C GLU A 194 7.32 -36.66 -1.63
N GLY A 195 6.61 -36.33 -0.55
CA GLY A 195 6.43 -37.23 0.61
C GLY A 195 7.54 -37.21 1.68
N GLN A 196 8.63 -36.45 1.51
CA GLN A 196 9.73 -36.42 2.49
C GLN A 196 9.65 -35.29 3.52
N SER A 197 9.05 -34.15 3.17
CA SER A 197 8.72 -33.12 4.16
C SER A 197 7.30 -33.39 4.65
N ALA A 198 7.17 -34.03 5.81
CA ALA A 198 5.88 -34.17 6.47
C ALA A 198 5.41 -32.78 6.93
N ASP A 199 4.73 -32.05 6.05
CA ASP A 199 4.03 -30.83 6.43
C ASP A 199 2.76 -31.22 7.20
N ARG A 200 2.82 -31.09 8.53
CA ARG A 200 1.76 -31.52 9.45
C ARG A 200 0.76 -30.41 9.75
N ARG A 201 0.84 -29.24 9.09
CA ARG A 201 -0.08 -28.11 9.36
C ARG A 201 -1.54 -28.52 9.27
N ARG A 202 -1.92 -29.24 8.21
CA ARG A 202 -3.31 -29.69 8.01
C ARG A 202 -3.73 -30.74 9.04
N GLU A 203 -2.89 -31.74 9.29
CA GLU A 203 -3.12 -32.78 10.30
C GLU A 203 -3.36 -32.16 11.69
N LEU A 204 -2.51 -31.22 12.10
CA LEU A 204 -2.60 -30.56 13.42
C LEU A 204 -3.80 -29.62 13.51
N TYR A 205 -4.16 -28.93 12.43
CA TYR A 205 -5.34 -28.08 12.38
C TYR A 205 -6.63 -28.89 12.52
N GLU A 206 -6.76 -29.98 11.75
CA GLU A 206 -7.93 -30.86 11.77
C GLU A 206 -8.05 -31.68 13.06
N GLY A 207 -6.90 -32.10 13.63
CA GLY A 207 -6.85 -32.83 14.90
C GLY A 207 -7.09 -31.97 16.15
N GLY A 208 -7.18 -30.65 16.00
CA GLY A 208 -7.56 -29.70 17.05
C GLY A 208 -6.70 -29.79 18.30
N VAL A 209 -7.31 -29.51 19.47
CA VAL A 209 -6.61 -29.45 20.77
C VAL A 209 -5.84 -30.74 21.06
N ALA A 210 -6.41 -31.91 20.76
CA ALA A 210 -5.76 -33.18 21.05
C ALA A 210 -4.45 -33.37 20.25
N ALA A 211 -4.49 -33.13 18.94
CA ALA A 211 -3.29 -33.24 18.09
C ALA A 211 -2.26 -32.16 18.41
N ILE A 212 -2.72 -30.93 18.70
CA ILE A 212 -1.85 -29.86 19.18
C ILE A 212 -1.19 -30.28 20.48
N SER A 213 -1.91 -30.68 21.52
CA SER A 213 -1.31 -31.03 22.82
C SER A 213 -0.34 -32.21 22.77
N ALA A 214 -0.59 -33.20 21.90
CA ALA A 214 0.27 -34.38 21.75
C ALA A 214 1.51 -34.15 20.87
N SER A 215 1.63 -32.99 20.21
CA SER A 215 2.72 -32.73 19.28
C SER A 215 3.99 -32.23 19.97
N ASP A 216 5.11 -32.89 19.67
CA ASP A 216 6.48 -32.55 20.09
C ASP A 216 7.19 -31.58 19.13
N ASP A 217 6.44 -30.97 18.18
CA ASP A 217 7.01 -30.01 17.23
C ASP A 217 7.68 -28.82 17.95
N THR A 218 8.92 -28.52 17.58
CA THR A 218 9.76 -27.53 18.25
C THR A 218 9.20 -26.11 18.19
N MET A 219 8.60 -25.71 17.06
CA MET A 219 8.01 -24.38 16.92
C MET A 219 6.68 -24.29 17.66
N LEU A 220 5.92 -25.37 17.71
CA LEU A 220 4.70 -25.45 18.51
C LEU A 220 5.01 -25.40 20.02
N ALA A 221 6.05 -26.10 20.46
CA ALA A 221 6.53 -26.01 21.84
C ALA A 221 6.98 -24.58 22.20
N LEU A 222 7.69 -23.90 21.28
CA LEU A 222 8.06 -22.49 21.48
C LEU A 222 6.82 -21.58 21.52
N ALA A 223 5.85 -21.77 20.64
CA ALA A 223 4.61 -21.00 20.65
C ALA A 223 3.86 -21.17 21.98
N ARG A 224 3.72 -22.40 22.49
CA ARG A 224 3.10 -22.67 23.79
C ARG A 224 3.82 -21.96 24.94
N LEU A 225 5.16 -21.96 24.91
CA LEU A 225 5.98 -21.34 25.95
C LEU A 225 5.71 -19.83 26.11
N VAL A 226 5.36 -19.14 25.03
CA VAL A 226 5.21 -17.68 25.02
C VAL A 226 3.76 -17.19 24.93
N ASP A 227 2.80 -18.05 24.57
CA ASP A 227 1.44 -17.61 24.21
C ASP A 227 0.67 -17.00 25.39
N ASP A 228 0.82 -17.53 26.60
CA ASP A 228 0.11 -17.04 27.78
C ASP A 228 0.49 -15.59 28.10
N GLU A 229 1.79 -15.29 28.16
CA GLU A 229 2.28 -13.91 28.37
C GLU A 229 1.91 -13.02 27.17
N SER A 230 2.00 -13.54 25.94
CA SER A 230 1.58 -12.82 24.72
C SER A 230 0.11 -12.39 24.80
N ARG A 231 -0.79 -13.30 25.18
CA ARG A 231 -2.23 -13.03 25.33
C ARG A 231 -2.51 -12.07 26.49
N ARG A 232 -1.81 -12.20 27.61
CA ARG A 232 -1.92 -11.25 28.73
C ARG A 232 -1.55 -9.84 28.30
N LEU A 233 -0.45 -9.67 27.57
CA LEU A 233 0.00 -8.38 27.05
C LEU A 233 -0.98 -7.83 26.01
N ARG A 234 -1.54 -8.69 25.16
CA ARG A 234 -2.58 -8.31 24.20
C ARG A 234 -3.80 -7.71 24.88
N LEU A 235 -4.31 -8.32 25.95
CA LEU A 235 -5.46 -7.80 26.67
C LEU A 235 -5.23 -6.38 27.20
N VAL A 236 -4.04 -6.09 27.76
CA VAL A 236 -3.67 -4.74 28.23
C VAL A 236 -3.73 -3.73 27.07
N VAL A 237 -3.18 -4.10 25.91
CA VAL A 237 -3.16 -3.21 24.74
C VAL A 237 -4.54 -3.05 24.12
N GLU A 238 -5.34 -4.11 24.04
CA GLU A 238 -6.71 -4.06 23.50
C GLU A 238 -7.60 -3.18 24.38
N GLU A 239 -7.61 -3.37 25.71
CA GLU A 239 -8.38 -2.55 26.66
C GLU A 239 -7.99 -1.06 26.57
N ALA A 240 -6.70 -0.76 26.58
CA ALA A 240 -6.21 0.61 26.43
C ALA A 240 -6.56 1.21 25.05
N SER A 241 -6.52 0.39 23.99
CA SER A 241 -6.87 0.84 22.63
C SER A 241 -8.36 1.17 22.50
N GLU A 242 -9.25 0.41 23.14
CA GLU A 242 -10.68 0.70 23.21
C GLU A 242 -10.95 2.05 23.89
N ILE A 243 -10.27 2.32 25.02
CA ILE A 243 -10.35 3.61 25.73
C ILE A 243 -9.90 4.75 24.81
N LYS A 244 -8.76 4.59 24.12
CA LYS A 244 -8.27 5.58 23.15
C LYS A 244 -9.26 5.81 22.02
N GLN A 245 -9.84 4.75 21.47
CA GLN A 245 -10.79 4.86 20.37
C GLN A 245 -12.04 5.66 20.76
N GLN A 246 -12.60 5.43 21.94
CA GLN A 246 -13.74 6.19 22.45
C GLN A 246 -13.38 7.67 22.68
N ALA A 247 -12.22 7.93 23.31
CA ALA A 247 -11.75 9.29 23.53
C ALA A 247 -11.45 10.04 22.22
N HIS A 248 -10.88 9.36 21.21
CA HIS A 248 -10.67 9.92 19.88
C HIS A 248 -11.99 10.25 19.17
N ALA A 249 -13.03 9.44 19.34
CA ALA A 249 -14.35 9.73 18.78
C ALA A 249 -14.92 11.04 19.35
N GLU A 250 -14.77 11.28 20.65
CA GLU A 250 -15.19 12.53 21.29
C GLU A 250 -14.35 13.73 20.83
N LEU A 251 -13.03 13.58 20.72
CA LEU A 251 -12.15 14.61 20.17
C LEU A 251 -12.52 14.95 18.72
N MET A 252 -12.86 13.94 17.91
CA MET A 252 -13.29 14.17 16.53
C MET A 252 -14.64 14.90 16.47
N GLN A 253 -15.60 14.55 17.31
CA GLN A 253 -16.86 15.31 17.42
C GLN A 253 -16.62 16.77 17.81
N LEU A 254 -15.69 17.02 18.72
CA LEU A 254 -15.31 18.38 19.10
C LEU A 254 -14.70 19.14 17.91
N ARG A 255 -13.75 18.52 17.20
CA ARG A 255 -13.12 19.07 15.99
C ARG A 255 -14.16 19.43 14.93
N LEU A 256 -15.12 18.55 14.68
CA LEU A 256 -16.19 18.77 13.70
C LEU A 256 -17.09 19.94 14.08
N ARG A 257 -17.41 20.11 15.37
CA ARG A 257 -18.25 21.24 15.84
C ARG A 257 -17.54 22.59 15.73
N THR A 258 -16.21 22.62 15.87
CA THR A 258 -15.42 23.85 15.83
C THR A 258 -14.78 24.14 14.47
N ALA A 259 -14.96 23.26 13.49
CA ALA A 259 -14.36 23.39 12.18
C ALA A 259 -14.90 24.64 11.45
N SER A 260 -14.01 25.48 10.94
CA SER A 260 -14.35 26.61 10.07
C SER A 260 -14.39 26.22 8.59
N GLY A 261 -14.04 24.98 8.25
CA GLY A 261 -13.97 24.46 6.89
C GLY A 261 -14.14 22.94 6.83
N PRO A 262 -14.08 22.34 5.62
CA PRO A 262 -14.27 20.91 5.44
C PRO A 262 -13.17 20.12 6.17
N ILE A 263 -13.58 19.04 6.83
CA ILE A 263 -12.69 18.03 7.43
C ILE A 263 -13.02 16.70 6.77
N TYR A 264 -11.98 15.98 6.31
CA TYR A 264 -12.12 14.61 5.82
C TYR A 264 -11.70 13.61 6.90
N PRO A 265 -12.32 12.41 6.94
CA PRO A 265 -11.93 11.38 7.89
C PRO A 265 -10.53 10.83 7.57
N ASP A 266 -9.81 10.38 8.59
CA ASP A 266 -8.52 9.70 8.41
C ASP A 266 -8.67 8.44 7.55
N ALA A 267 -7.60 7.99 6.88
CA ALA A 267 -7.63 6.81 6.03
C ALA A 267 -7.86 5.53 6.86
N THR A 268 -8.83 4.70 6.44
CA THR A 268 -9.23 3.48 7.18
C THR A 268 -9.31 2.24 6.27
N PHE A 269 -8.50 2.19 5.21
CA PHE A 269 -8.60 1.17 4.14
C PHE A 269 -9.98 1.10 3.48
N THR A 270 -10.65 2.24 3.39
CA THR A 270 -11.90 2.41 2.65
C THR A 270 -11.64 3.24 1.40
N LEU A 271 -12.50 3.13 0.40
CA LEU A 271 -12.50 3.99 -0.78
C LEU A 271 -12.41 5.47 -0.40
N ARG A 272 -11.44 6.20 -0.96
CA ARG A 272 -11.30 7.65 -0.88
C ARG A 272 -10.98 8.24 -2.25
N LEU A 273 -11.34 9.52 -2.40
CA LEU A 273 -10.98 10.35 -3.54
C LEU A 273 -10.08 11.47 -3.03
N ALA A 274 -8.88 11.56 -3.62
CA ALA A 274 -7.99 12.70 -3.44
C ALA A 274 -7.86 13.43 -4.76
N TYR A 275 -7.85 14.76 -4.73
CA TYR A 275 -7.69 15.56 -5.93
C TYR A 275 -6.64 16.65 -5.79
N GLY A 276 -5.95 16.96 -6.88
CA GLY A 276 -4.87 17.94 -6.90
C GLY A 276 -4.50 18.36 -8.32
N THR A 277 -3.39 19.05 -8.51
CA THR A 277 -2.89 19.44 -9.83
C THR A 277 -1.48 18.90 -10.07
N VAL A 278 -1.10 18.71 -11.33
CA VAL A 278 0.29 18.38 -11.70
C VAL A 278 1.17 19.60 -11.44
N ARG A 279 2.02 19.52 -10.41
CA ARG A 279 2.83 20.66 -9.92
C ARG A 279 4.14 20.18 -9.30
N GLY A 280 5.25 20.84 -9.65
CA GLY A 280 6.57 20.58 -9.05
C GLY A 280 6.66 21.08 -7.61
N VAL A 281 7.80 20.88 -6.93
CA VAL A 281 8.04 21.36 -5.55
C VAL A 281 8.67 22.77 -5.57
N GLY A 282 8.20 23.67 -4.71
CA GLY A 282 8.74 25.03 -4.56
C GLY A 282 8.38 26.02 -5.69
N ASP A 283 9.04 27.19 -5.66
CA ASP A 283 8.92 28.27 -6.66
C ASP A 283 9.83 28.08 -7.87
N GLU A 284 10.52 26.94 -7.98
CA GLU A 284 11.34 26.62 -9.15
C GLU A 284 10.43 26.36 -10.37
N ALA A 285 10.01 27.44 -11.00
CA ALA A 285 9.32 27.47 -12.30
C ALA A 285 10.11 26.79 -13.44
N ALA A 286 11.29 26.23 -13.16
CA ALA A 286 12.21 25.62 -14.11
C ALA A 286 12.15 24.08 -14.16
N ALA A 287 11.73 23.39 -13.09
CA ALA A 287 11.67 21.93 -13.09
C ALA A 287 10.31 21.45 -13.62
N ALA A 288 10.33 20.71 -14.74
CA ALA A 288 9.12 20.07 -15.25
C ALA A 288 8.54 19.13 -14.17
N PRO A 289 7.21 19.13 -13.92
CA PRO A 289 6.59 18.23 -12.94
C PRO A 289 6.48 16.79 -13.45
N TRP A 290 7.34 16.40 -14.38
CA TRP A 290 7.45 15.07 -14.95
C TRP A 290 8.89 14.78 -15.40
N THR A 291 9.22 13.50 -15.43
CA THR A 291 10.40 12.96 -16.12
C THR A 291 9.97 12.36 -17.45
N THR A 292 10.90 12.11 -18.35
CA THR A 292 10.70 11.51 -19.67
C THR A 292 11.35 10.13 -19.77
N MET A 293 11.05 9.40 -20.86
CA MET A 293 11.77 8.16 -21.20
C MET A 293 13.28 8.41 -21.40
N ALA A 294 13.66 9.55 -21.98
CA ALA A 294 15.06 9.93 -22.12
C ALA A 294 15.77 10.11 -20.75
N ASP A 295 15.08 10.67 -19.75
CA ASP A 295 15.65 10.86 -18.41
C ASP A 295 16.02 9.53 -17.73
N LEU A 296 15.28 8.46 -17.99
CA LEU A 296 15.61 7.11 -17.52
C LEU A 296 16.99 6.67 -18.03
N TYR A 297 17.21 6.75 -19.34
CA TYR A 297 18.48 6.33 -19.95
C TYR A 297 19.63 7.25 -19.52
N ALA A 298 19.41 8.56 -19.46
CA ALA A 298 20.40 9.52 -18.97
C ALA A 298 20.77 9.25 -17.51
N LYS A 299 19.81 8.83 -16.66
CA LYS A 299 20.08 8.43 -15.28
C LYS A 299 20.93 7.17 -15.22
N VAL A 300 20.62 6.14 -16.01
CA VAL A 300 21.38 4.88 -16.06
C VAL A 300 22.85 5.12 -16.47
N GLU A 301 23.07 5.97 -17.48
CA GLU A 301 24.43 6.36 -17.91
C GLU A 301 25.19 7.09 -16.81
N ARG A 302 24.55 8.05 -16.15
CA ARG A 302 25.14 8.81 -15.04
C ARG A 302 25.55 7.91 -13.87
N GLU A 303 24.74 6.90 -13.59
CA GLU A 303 24.98 5.92 -12.53
C GLU A 303 25.94 4.80 -12.95
N GLN A 304 26.35 4.78 -14.23
CA GLN A 304 27.31 3.84 -14.81
C GLN A 304 26.86 2.37 -14.65
N GLY A 305 25.56 2.13 -14.74
CA GLY A 305 25.00 0.78 -14.58
C GLY A 305 25.22 0.18 -13.19
N ARG A 306 25.49 0.98 -12.14
CA ARG A 306 25.57 0.47 -10.77
C ARG A 306 24.18 0.17 -10.24
N SER A 307 24.01 -0.98 -9.59
CA SER A 307 22.75 -1.36 -8.94
C SER A 307 22.23 -0.22 -8.03
N PRO A 308 20.93 0.13 -8.10
CA PRO A 308 19.84 -0.53 -8.82
C PRO A 308 19.64 -0.09 -10.29
N PHE A 309 20.52 0.75 -10.85
CA PHE A 309 20.39 1.32 -12.19
C PHE A 309 20.92 0.42 -13.31
N VAL A 310 20.65 -0.89 -13.21
CA VAL A 310 20.99 -1.88 -14.24
C VAL A 310 19.74 -2.16 -15.07
N LEU A 311 19.73 -1.77 -16.34
CA LEU A 311 18.61 -2.07 -17.22
C LEU A 311 18.66 -3.53 -17.68
N PRO A 312 17.55 -4.28 -17.65
CA PRO A 312 17.48 -5.60 -18.27
C PRO A 312 17.56 -5.48 -19.80
N GLU A 313 17.87 -6.59 -20.47
CA GLU A 313 18.07 -6.66 -21.93
C GLU A 313 16.89 -6.07 -22.73
N SER A 314 15.64 -6.30 -22.30
CA SER A 314 14.46 -5.76 -22.96
C SER A 314 14.44 -4.23 -23.03
N TRP A 315 14.86 -3.56 -21.95
CA TRP A 315 14.95 -2.10 -21.87
C TRP A 315 16.14 -1.55 -22.64
N GLN A 316 17.23 -2.31 -22.76
CA GLN A 316 18.37 -1.96 -23.61
C GLN A 316 17.97 -2.04 -25.09
N ALA A 317 17.32 -3.13 -25.52
CA ALA A 317 16.83 -3.28 -26.88
C ALA A 317 15.75 -2.24 -27.24
N ALA A 318 14.93 -1.82 -26.26
CA ALA A 318 13.95 -0.75 -26.46
C ALA A 318 14.61 0.59 -26.74
N ARG A 319 15.79 0.86 -26.15
CA ARG A 319 16.54 2.10 -26.39
C ARG A 319 16.87 2.26 -27.87
N GLU A 320 17.36 1.19 -28.50
CA GLU A 320 17.72 1.19 -29.92
C GLU A 320 16.49 1.43 -30.82
N ARG A 321 15.33 0.86 -30.47
CA ARG A 321 14.07 1.09 -31.18
C ARG A 321 13.56 2.53 -31.06
N LEU A 322 13.76 3.12 -29.88
CA LEU A 322 13.29 4.46 -29.55
C LEU A 322 14.29 5.55 -29.96
N ASP A 323 15.49 5.20 -30.39
CA ASP A 323 16.54 6.17 -30.68
C ASP A 323 16.13 7.16 -31.78
N GLY A 324 16.37 8.45 -31.55
CA GLY A 324 15.92 9.54 -32.43
C GLY A 324 14.40 9.76 -32.51
N SER A 325 13.58 8.98 -31.79
CA SER A 325 12.12 9.15 -31.79
C SER A 325 11.67 10.31 -30.90
N GLU A 326 10.59 10.99 -31.30
CA GLU A 326 9.93 11.97 -30.44
C GLU A 326 9.38 11.33 -29.15
N ALA A 327 8.95 10.06 -29.23
CA ALA A 327 8.45 9.31 -28.09
C ALA A 327 9.51 9.17 -26.98
N LEU A 328 10.79 8.96 -27.33
CA LEU A 328 11.88 8.92 -26.35
C LEU A 328 12.06 10.25 -25.63
N ALA A 329 12.01 11.36 -26.39
CA ALA A 329 12.32 12.69 -25.88
C ALA A 329 11.15 13.33 -25.11
N THR A 330 9.91 13.01 -25.47
CA THR A 330 8.74 13.76 -25.00
C THR A 330 7.77 12.94 -24.15
N THR A 331 7.76 11.61 -24.25
CA THR A 331 6.83 10.78 -23.47
C THR A 331 7.19 10.87 -21.99
N PRO A 332 6.28 11.36 -21.14
CA PRO A 332 6.52 11.37 -19.71
C PRO A 332 6.64 9.93 -19.19
N LEU A 333 7.64 9.65 -18.37
CA LEU A 333 7.75 8.38 -17.66
C LEU A 333 6.99 8.47 -16.34
N ASN A 334 7.35 9.43 -15.48
CA ASN A 334 6.68 9.69 -14.21
C ASN A 334 6.27 11.15 -14.11
N PHE A 335 5.28 11.46 -13.29
CA PHE A 335 4.88 12.83 -12.96
C PHE A 335 4.49 12.98 -11.50
N VAL A 336 4.49 14.22 -11.02
CA VAL A 336 4.13 14.58 -9.65
C VAL A 336 2.86 15.42 -9.60
N SER A 337 2.07 15.24 -8.54
CA SER A 337 0.85 16.03 -8.30
C SER A 337 0.66 16.37 -6.83
N THR A 338 -0.23 17.32 -6.55
CA THR A 338 -0.59 17.72 -5.18
C THR A 338 -1.68 16.83 -4.56
N ALA A 339 -2.02 15.68 -5.15
CA ALA A 339 -2.99 14.77 -4.53
C ALA A 339 -2.46 14.28 -3.17
N ASP A 340 -3.31 14.29 -2.14
CA ASP A 340 -2.98 13.77 -0.81
C ASP A 340 -3.09 12.23 -0.81
N ILE A 341 -1.96 11.55 -0.64
CA ILE A 341 -1.86 10.09 -0.69
C ILE A 341 -1.12 9.57 0.54
N ILE A 342 -1.39 8.31 0.89
CA ILE A 342 -0.68 7.59 1.95
C ILE A 342 -0.50 6.12 1.58
N GLY A 343 0.16 5.34 2.43
CA GLY A 343 0.25 3.89 2.28
C GLY A 343 -1.12 3.26 2.05
N GLY A 344 -1.25 2.45 0.99
CA GLY A 344 -2.52 1.92 0.49
C GLY A 344 -2.99 2.55 -0.84
N ASN A 345 -2.46 3.73 -1.21
CA ASN A 345 -2.75 4.34 -2.51
C ASN A 345 -1.92 3.79 -3.67
N SER A 346 -0.86 3.01 -3.43
CA SER A 346 -0.09 2.37 -4.52
C SER A 346 -1.01 1.52 -5.41
N GLY A 347 -0.96 1.76 -6.71
CA GLY A 347 -1.85 1.16 -7.71
C GLY A 347 -3.12 1.96 -8.01
N SER A 348 -3.38 3.07 -7.33
CA SER A 348 -4.58 3.89 -7.58
C SER A 348 -4.52 4.52 -8.99
N PRO A 349 -5.56 4.38 -9.83
CA PRO A 349 -5.66 5.12 -11.08
C PRO A 349 -5.70 6.63 -10.83
N VAL A 350 -5.00 7.33 -11.71
CA VAL A 350 -4.97 8.78 -11.79
C VAL A 350 -5.78 9.19 -13.01
N VAL A 351 -6.87 9.94 -12.82
CA VAL A 351 -7.73 10.39 -13.93
C VAL A 351 -7.74 11.90 -14.09
N ASP A 352 -7.93 12.35 -15.33
CA ASP A 352 -8.12 13.77 -15.65
C ASP A 352 -9.58 14.22 -15.44
N ARG A 353 -9.86 15.49 -15.79
CA ARG A 353 -11.20 16.09 -15.66
C ARG A 353 -12.27 15.42 -16.53
N GLN A 354 -11.87 14.64 -17.53
CA GLN A 354 -12.78 13.85 -18.39
C GLN A 354 -12.91 12.40 -17.91
N GLY A 355 -12.29 12.04 -16.78
CA GLY A 355 -12.30 10.67 -16.26
C GLY A 355 -11.37 9.72 -17.02
N ARG A 356 -10.46 10.23 -17.86
CA ARG A 356 -9.52 9.40 -18.62
C ARG A 356 -8.31 9.06 -17.75
N LEU A 357 -7.84 7.82 -17.84
CA LEU A 357 -6.62 7.38 -17.14
C LEU A 357 -5.39 8.10 -17.69
N VAL A 358 -4.69 8.84 -16.83
CA VAL A 358 -3.44 9.55 -17.15
C VAL A 358 -2.22 9.00 -16.43
N GLY A 359 -2.41 8.15 -15.42
CA GLY A 359 -1.32 7.48 -14.73
C GLY A 359 -1.76 6.56 -13.60
N VAL A 360 -0.80 6.02 -12.87
CA VAL A 360 -1.01 5.15 -11.71
C VAL A 360 -0.08 5.55 -10.58
N ILE A 361 -0.64 5.79 -9.39
CA ILE A 361 0.14 6.15 -8.19
C ILE A 361 1.05 5.00 -7.79
N PHE A 362 2.31 5.27 -7.47
CA PHE A 362 3.21 4.25 -6.92
C PHE A 362 4.00 4.68 -5.68
N ASP A 363 4.23 5.98 -5.47
CA ASP A 363 4.97 6.50 -4.31
C ASP A 363 4.59 7.97 -4.05
N GLY A 364 5.16 8.55 -2.99
CA GLY A 364 5.23 9.99 -2.78
C GLY A 364 6.68 10.47 -2.61
N ASN A 365 6.91 11.78 -2.66
CA ASN A 365 8.23 12.35 -2.41
C ASN A 365 8.63 12.26 -0.92
N GLU A 366 9.84 12.67 -0.56
CA GLU A 366 10.32 12.61 0.83
C GLU A 366 9.41 13.39 1.80
N ASP A 367 8.92 14.55 1.36
CA ASP A 367 7.96 15.36 2.12
C ASP A 367 6.59 14.69 2.29
N SER A 368 6.27 13.65 1.52
CA SER A 368 5.03 12.88 1.69
C SER A 368 5.10 11.88 2.85
N LEU A 369 6.28 11.65 3.44
CA LEU A 369 6.44 10.69 4.54
C LEU A 369 5.81 11.16 5.86
N VAL A 370 5.37 12.43 5.90
CA VAL A 370 4.69 13.05 7.05
C VAL A 370 3.16 13.07 6.94
N LEU A 371 2.59 12.61 5.83
CA LEU A 371 1.17 12.83 5.54
C LEU A 371 0.22 12.13 6.52
N ASP A 372 0.71 11.14 7.27
CA ASP A 372 -0.02 10.53 8.40
C ASP A 372 -0.26 11.51 9.58
N LEU A 373 0.51 12.59 9.64
CA LEU A 373 0.43 13.61 10.68
C LEU A 373 -0.05 14.96 10.14
N ALA A 374 0.50 15.41 9.02
CA ALA A 374 0.24 16.73 8.47
C ALA A 374 0.45 16.75 6.96
N TYR A 375 -0.46 17.40 6.24
CA TYR A 375 -0.30 17.68 4.82
C TYR A 375 0.33 19.06 4.59
N ASP A 376 1.37 19.10 3.76
CA ASP A 376 2.10 20.30 3.38
C ASP A 376 1.92 20.54 1.87
N ALA A 377 1.02 21.45 1.50
CA ALA A 377 0.64 21.68 0.11
C ALA A 377 1.81 22.18 -0.77
N ASP A 378 2.81 22.84 -0.18
CA ASP A 378 3.92 23.41 -0.93
C ASP A 378 4.98 22.37 -1.26
N ARG A 379 5.17 21.38 -0.38
CA ARG A 379 6.23 20.37 -0.53
C ARG A 379 5.76 18.96 -0.87
N ALA A 380 4.63 18.50 -0.32
CA ALA A 380 4.19 17.11 -0.50
C ALA A 380 3.70 16.83 -1.91
N ARG A 381 4.21 15.76 -2.53
CA ARG A 381 3.81 15.34 -3.88
C ARG A 381 3.54 13.85 -3.95
N ALA A 382 2.42 13.51 -4.57
CA ALA A 382 2.14 12.16 -5.06
C ALA A 382 2.92 11.92 -6.35
N ILE A 383 3.50 10.72 -6.49
CA ILE A 383 4.26 10.29 -7.67
C ILE A 383 3.47 9.20 -8.41
N ALA A 384 3.24 9.43 -9.70
CA ALA A 384 2.60 8.48 -10.59
C ALA A 384 3.50 8.11 -11.77
N VAL A 385 3.38 6.87 -12.23
CA VAL A 385 3.84 6.49 -13.56
C VAL A 385 2.80 6.96 -14.57
N SER A 386 3.23 7.52 -15.69
CA SER A 386 2.33 8.05 -16.70
C SER A 386 1.72 6.94 -17.57
N ALA A 387 0.48 7.13 -18.00
CA ALA A 387 -0.17 6.22 -18.94
C ALA A 387 0.60 6.15 -20.28
N GLY A 388 1.23 7.26 -20.70
CA GLY A 388 2.11 7.29 -21.87
C GLY A 388 3.35 6.40 -21.69
N GLY A 389 4.01 6.49 -20.53
CA GLY A 389 5.16 5.65 -20.19
C GLY A 389 4.80 4.17 -20.11
N ILE A 390 3.62 3.83 -19.56
CA ILE A 390 3.08 2.47 -19.57
C ILE A 390 2.87 1.99 -21.01
N ALA A 391 2.21 2.78 -21.86
CA ALA A 391 1.93 2.42 -23.24
C ALA A 391 3.21 2.22 -24.05
N THR A 392 4.21 3.10 -23.89
CA THR A 392 5.53 2.96 -24.52
C THR A 392 6.26 1.72 -24.01
N ALA A 393 6.21 1.41 -22.71
CA ALA A 393 6.81 0.19 -22.20
C ALA A 393 6.13 -1.07 -22.78
N LEU A 394 4.80 -1.12 -22.80
CA LEU A 394 4.06 -2.26 -23.38
C LEU A 394 4.37 -2.44 -24.87
N ARG A 395 4.48 -1.35 -25.64
CA ARG A 395 4.75 -1.39 -27.08
C ARG A 395 6.22 -1.71 -27.38
N ASP A 396 7.11 -0.89 -26.85
CA ASP A 396 8.49 -0.80 -27.30
C ASP A 396 9.45 -1.57 -26.41
N VAL A 397 9.11 -1.89 -25.16
CA VAL A 397 9.96 -2.69 -24.25
C VAL A 397 9.52 -4.15 -24.26
N TYR A 398 8.24 -4.40 -23.98
CA TYR A 398 7.70 -5.73 -23.76
C TYR A 398 7.01 -6.34 -24.98
N GLN A 399 6.69 -5.53 -25.99
CA GLN A 399 5.97 -5.96 -27.21
C GLN A 399 4.68 -6.73 -26.88
N ALA A 400 3.94 -6.24 -25.89
CA ALA A 400 2.72 -6.84 -25.37
C ALA A 400 1.49 -6.47 -26.23
N GLU A 401 1.49 -6.88 -27.50
CA GLU A 401 0.48 -6.49 -28.49
C GLU A 401 -0.96 -6.83 -28.10
N LEU A 402 -1.17 -7.98 -27.46
CA LEU A 402 -2.51 -8.41 -27.02
C LEU A 402 -3.06 -7.48 -25.94
N LEU A 403 -2.22 -7.08 -24.97
CA LEU A 403 -2.61 -6.14 -23.92
C LEU A 403 -2.87 -4.74 -24.49
N LEU A 404 -2.05 -4.29 -25.44
CA LEU A 404 -2.31 -3.01 -26.13
C LEU A 404 -3.64 -3.04 -26.89
N ALA A 405 -3.98 -4.15 -27.54
CA ALA A 405 -5.27 -4.31 -28.21
C ALA A 405 -6.44 -4.30 -27.23
N GLU A 406 -6.32 -5.02 -26.11
CA GLU A 406 -7.32 -5.04 -25.03
C GLU A 406 -7.56 -3.65 -24.43
N LEU A 407 -6.48 -2.87 -24.24
CA LEU A 407 -6.53 -1.49 -23.76
C LEU A 407 -7.02 -0.48 -24.83
N GLY A 408 -7.34 -0.93 -26.04
CA GLY A 408 -7.75 -0.05 -27.15
C GLY A 408 -6.62 0.84 -27.70
N LEU A 409 -5.37 0.49 -27.43
CA LEU A 409 -4.15 1.24 -27.77
C LEU A 409 -3.42 0.71 -29.01
N LYS A 410 -3.99 -0.29 -29.68
CA LYS A 410 -3.51 -0.77 -30.98
C LYS A 410 -3.89 0.27 -32.04
N ASP A 411 -2.91 0.73 -32.83
CA ASP A 411 -3.12 1.72 -33.89
C ASP A 411 -4.35 1.37 -34.74
N PRO A 412 -5.42 2.19 -34.72
CA PRO A 412 -6.35 2.22 -35.82
C PRO A 412 -5.72 3.10 -36.91
N VAL A 413 -5.47 2.47 -38.05
CA VAL A 413 -5.38 3.08 -39.39
C VAL A 413 -3.98 3.35 -39.97
N HIS A 414 -3.83 2.77 -41.17
CA HIS A 414 -2.81 2.96 -42.19
C HIS A 414 -2.39 4.42 -42.41
N GLU A 415 -1.12 4.58 -42.79
CA GLU A 415 -0.40 5.77 -43.26
C GLU A 415 -1.22 6.79 -44.11
N GLU A 416 -2.26 6.35 -44.83
CA GLU A 416 -3.11 7.21 -45.68
C GLU A 416 -3.99 8.22 -44.91
N GLU A 417 -4.52 7.87 -43.73
CA GLU A 417 -5.32 8.81 -42.94
C GLU A 417 -4.45 9.86 -42.23
N ARG A 418 -3.21 9.51 -41.86
CA ARG A 418 -2.22 10.44 -41.28
C ARG A 418 -1.79 11.51 -42.29
N VAL A 419 -1.69 11.16 -43.58
CA VAL A 419 -1.42 12.13 -44.66
C VAL A 419 -2.62 13.07 -44.84
N THR A 420 -3.84 12.52 -44.80
CA THR A 420 -5.08 13.29 -44.99
C THR A 420 -5.32 14.30 -43.86
N MET A 421 -5.06 13.93 -42.60
CA MET A 421 -5.15 14.84 -41.45
C MET A 421 -4.03 15.89 -41.41
N ARG A 422 -2.79 15.54 -41.77
CA ARG A 422 -1.70 16.52 -41.92
C ARG A 422 -1.98 17.55 -43.03
N GLN A 423 -2.68 17.14 -44.09
CA GLN A 423 -3.14 18.04 -45.15
C GLN A 423 -4.27 18.96 -44.65
N ALA A 424 -5.20 18.44 -43.85
CA ALA A 424 -6.31 19.22 -43.27
C ALA A 424 -5.84 20.26 -42.24
N LEU A 425 -4.84 19.91 -41.42
CA LEU A 425 -4.24 20.83 -40.43
C LEU A 425 -3.36 21.91 -41.09
N LYS A 426 -2.69 21.60 -42.21
CA LYS A 426 -1.98 22.61 -43.02
C LYS A 426 -2.91 23.62 -43.69
N ASN A 427 -4.18 23.27 -43.91
CA ASN A 427 -5.16 24.10 -44.58
C ASN A 427 -6.01 24.99 -43.66
N GLY A 428 -5.67 25.09 -42.37
CA GLY A 428 -6.16 26.14 -41.46
C GLY A 428 -7.66 26.11 -41.17
N PHE A 429 -8.10 25.25 -40.25
CA PHE A 429 -9.46 25.32 -39.69
C PHE A 429 -9.51 26.22 -38.45
N TYR A 430 -9.63 27.53 -38.67
CA TYR A 430 -10.32 28.44 -37.76
C TYR A 430 -11.39 29.17 -38.57
N GLY A 431 -12.64 28.70 -38.49
CA GLY A 431 -13.76 29.33 -39.16
C GLY A 431 -15.08 28.89 -38.56
N LYS A 432 -15.79 29.83 -37.92
CA LYS A 432 -17.18 29.67 -37.45
C LYS A 432 -18.06 29.11 -38.59
N GLY A 433 -18.69 27.96 -38.34
CA GLY A 433 -19.62 27.36 -39.30
C GLY A 433 -20.52 26.34 -38.62
N VAL A 434 -21.74 26.78 -38.31
CA VAL A 434 -22.86 25.93 -37.89
C VAL A 434 -23.13 24.90 -39.00
N PHE A 435 -22.93 23.61 -38.72
CA PHE A 435 -23.50 22.55 -39.56
C PHE A 435 -24.87 22.16 -38.99
N HIS A 436 -25.91 22.80 -39.53
CA HIS A 436 -27.26 22.25 -39.51
C HIS A 436 -27.35 21.12 -40.54
N ARG A 437 -27.67 19.91 -40.09
CA ARG A 437 -28.37 18.93 -40.91
C ARG A 437 -29.49 18.28 -40.10
N LYS A 438 -30.73 18.64 -40.47
CA LYS A 438 -31.98 17.98 -40.07
C LYS A 438 -32.13 16.66 -40.84
N THR A 439 -32.33 15.56 -40.13
CA THR A 439 -33.28 14.47 -40.48
C THR A 439 -33.55 13.61 -39.24
N PRO A 440 -34.74 12.98 -39.12
CA PRO A 440 -35.49 12.90 -37.87
C PRO A 440 -35.14 11.71 -36.97
N PHE A 441 -35.18 11.94 -35.67
CA PHE A 441 -35.24 10.90 -34.63
C PHE A 441 -36.60 10.18 -34.70
N SER A 442 -36.61 8.91 -35.07
CA SER A 442 -37.66 7.97 -34.66
C SER A 442 -37.21 7.22 -33.41
N ARG A 443 -38.03 7.29 -32.36
CA ARG A 443 -37.84 6.58 -31.09
C ARG A 443 -37.66 5.07 -31.29
N GLY A 444 -36.61 4.51 -30.70
CA GLY A 444 -36.53 3.08 -30.40
C GLY A 444 -35.10 2.59 -30.18
N GLY A 445 -34.82 2.01 -29.00
CA GLY A 445 -33.71 1.09 -28.79
C GLY A 445 -32.62 1.58 -27.84
N ALA A 446 -32.45 0.87 -26.73
CA ALA A 446 -31.24 0.90 -25.90
C ALA A 446 -30.05 0.37 -26.70
N GLY A 447 -28.86 0.96 -26.54
CA GLY A 447 -27.63 0.44 -27.13
C GLY A 447 -26.48 1.45 -27.12
N GLU A 448 -25.35 1.01 -26.56
CA GLU A 448 -23.97 1.41 -26.88
C GLU A 448 -23.61 2.90 -26.74
N THR A 449 -23.00 3.25 -25.59
CA THR A 449 -21.95 4.27 -25.58
C THR A 449 -20.83 3.82 -26.51
N ASP A 450 -20.64 4.61 -27.55
CA ASP A 450 -19.85 4.30 -28.74
C ASP A 450 -18.37 4.09 -28.37
N ALA A 451 -17.85 2.90 -28.62
CA ALA A 451 -16.43 2.56 -28.42
C ALA A 451 -15.48 3.44 -29.27
N ALA A 452 -16.01 4.24 -30.20
CA ALA A 452 -15.27 5.28 -30.91
C ALA A 452 -14.78 6.42 -30.00
N ASP A 453 -15.53 6.79 -28.94
CA ASP A 453 -15.18 7.91 -28.06
C ASP A 453 -14.01 7.58 -27.12
N CYS A 454 -13.87 6.32 -26.69
CA CYS A 454 -12.69 5.85 -25.95
C CYS A 454 -11.44 5.75 -26.83
N ARG A 455 -11.60 5.46 -28.13
CA ARG A 455 -10.49 5.29 -29.09
C ARG A 455 -9.80 6.60 -29.47
N LEU A 456 -10.54 7.71 -29.54
CA LEU A 456 -9.98 9.04 -29.80
C LEU A 456 -9.28 9.64 -28.57
N ALA A 457 -9.71 9.24 -27.37
CA ALA A 457 -9.30 9.82 -26.10
C ALA A 457 -7.88 9.40 -25.64
N LEU A 458 -7.44 8.18 -25.95
CA LEU A 458 -6.10 7.68 -25.56
C LEU A 458 -4.98 8.05 -26.56
N THR A 459 -5.27 8.13 -27.85
CA THR A 459 -4.26 8.59 -28.85
C THR A 459 -3.88 10.04 -28.62
N LEU A 460 -4.82 10.88 -28.18
CA LEU A 460 -4.57 12.27 -27.78
C LEU A 460 -3.79 12.42 -26.47
N LEU A 461 -3.61 11.35 -25.70
CA LEU A 461 -2.96 11.37 -24.38
C LEU A 461 -1.42 11.43 -24.50
N VAL A 462 -0.88 10.98 -25.64
CA VAL A 462 0.54 11.16 -26.01
C VAL A 462 0.79 12.58 -26.54
N GLU A 463 -0.18 13.20 -27.21
CA GLU A 463 -0.02 14.53 -27.83
C GLU A 463 -0.40 15.72 -26.91
N ASN A 464 -1.26 15.53 -25.89
CA ASN A 464 -1.79 16.63 -25.05
C ASN A 464 -1.32 16.64 -23.59
N PHE A 465 -0.21 15.98 -23.24
CA PHE A 465 0.29 15.98 -21.85
C PHE A 465 0.60 17.41 -21.31
N ARG A 466 0.79 18.39 -22.20
CA ARG A 466 0.98 19.82 -21.84
C ARG A 466 -0.24 20.44 -21.14
N ASP A 467 -1.46 19.93 -21.36
CA ASP A 467 -2.68 20.47 -20.75
C ASP A 467 -2.91 20.01 -19.31
N LEU A 468 -2.17 19.01 -18.80
CA LEU A 468 -2.28 18.52 -17.42
C LEU A 468 -1.84 19.55 -16.36
N THR A 469 -1.04 20.55 -16.74
CA THR A 469 -0.57 21.62 -15.85
C THR A 469 -1.69 22.55 -15.34
N ARG A 470 -2.89 22.47 -15.93
CA ARG A 470 -4.08 23.24 -15.52
C ARG A 470 -5.21 22.37 -14.96
N ASN A 471 -5.04 21.05 -14.89
CA ASN A 471 -6.14 20.12 -14.66
C ASN A 471 -6.09 19.44 -13.29
N VAL A 472 -7.30 19.22 -12.75
CA VAL A 472 -7.53 18.46 -11.53
C VAL A 472 -7.30 16.99 -11.82
N VAL A 473 -6.47 16.37 -11.01
CA VAL A 473 -6.08 14.97 -11.03
C VAL A 473 -6.84 14.26 -9.93
N LEU A 474 -7.62 13.23 -10.26
CA LEU A 474 -8.35 12.40 -9.27
C LEU A 474 -7.60 11.09 -9.04
N GLY A 475 -7.21 10.82 -7.80
CA GLY A 475 -6.79 9.49 -7.35
C GLY A 475 -7.99 8.71 -6.82
N VAL A 476 -8.37 7.63 -7.49
CA VAL A 476 -9.45 6.73 -7.04
C VAL A 476 -8.81 5.49 -6.44
N HIS A 477 -9.11 5.16 -5.19
CA HIS A 477 -8.78 3.85 -4.63
C HIS A 477 -9.83 2.82 -5.06
N VAL A 478 -9.55 1.53 -5.17
CA VAL A 478 -10.60 0.48 -5.23
C VAL A 478 -10.04 -0.74 -4.49
N ASP A 479 -10.77 -1.28 -3.52
CA ASP A 479 -10.35 -2.48 -2.81
C ASP A 479 -10.84 -3.74 -3.54
N HIS A 480 -9.91 -4.67 -3.79
CA HIS A 480 -10.21 -6.04 -4.19
C HIS A 480 -10.15 -6.96 -2.96
N ARG A 481 -11.16 -6.85 -2.08
CA ARG A 481 -11.45 -7.86 -1.04
C ARG A 481 -12.95 -8.13 -0.90
N VAL A 482 -13.64 -8.34 -2.02
CA VAL A 482 -14.91 -9.09 -2.01
C VAL A 482 -14.90 -10.03 -3.21
N ALA A 483 -14.77 -11.32 -2.95
CA ALA A 483 -15.02 -12.35 -3.95
C ALA A 483 -16.51 -12.34 -4.28
N GLY A 484 -16.83 -12.14 -5.56
CA GLY A 484 -18.15 -12.45 -6.11
C GLY A 484 -19.14 -11.29 -6.14
N GLN A 485 -18.91 -10.30 -7.01
CA GLN A 485 -19.89 -9.71 -7.94
C GLN A 485 -19.22 -8.55 -8.67
N ASN A 486 -18.93 -8.74 -9.96
CA ASN A 486 -18.49 -7.65 -10.83
C ASN A 486 -19.70 -6.74 -11.09
N GLN A 487 -19.82 -5.65 -10.34
CA GLN A 487 -20.58 -4.49 -10.77
C GLN A 487 -19.66 -3.28 -10.79
N ILE A 488 -19.45 -2.76 -12.00
CA ILE A 488 -18.94 -1.40 -12.20
C ILE A 488 -20.04 -0.49 -11.66
N VAL A 489 -19.83 0.12 -10.50
CA VAL A 489 -20.67 1.22 -10.05
C VAL A 489 -20.31 2.41 -10.93
N GLY A 490 -21.23 2.85 -11.79
CA GLY A 490 -21.06 4.03 -12.61
C GLY A 490 -20.75 5.25 -11.74
N LEU A 491 -19.64 5.93 -12.02
CA LEU A 491 -19.31 7.22 -11.44
C LEU A 491 -20.00 8.30 -12.28
N GLU A 492 -21.13 8.83 -11.81
CA GLU A 492 -21.67 10.09 -12.31
C GLU A 492 -20.93 11.26 -11.63
N LEU A 493 -20.06 11.93 -12.39
CA LEU A 493 -19.41 13.16 -11.98
C LEU A 493 -20.38 14.33 -12.19
N HIS A 494 -20.93 14.87 -11.10
CA HIS A 494 -21.64 16.15 -11.17
C HIS A 494 -20.63 17.31 -11.22
N GLU A 495 -20.77 18.14 -12.25
CA GLU A 495 -19.99 19.35 -12.48
C GLU A 495 -20.25 20.36 -11.34
N VAL A 496 -19.29 20.54 -10.43
CA VAL A 496 -19.33 21.65 -9.46
C VAL A 496 -18.73 22.87 -10.14
N ILE A 497 -19.60 23.69 -10.72
CA ILE A 497 -19.26 25.02 -11.24
C ILE A 497 -19.08 25.96 -10.03
N GLU A 498 -17.96 26.66 -9.97
CA GLU A 498 -17.70 27.74 -9.03
C GLU A 498 -18.82 28.79 -9.09
N GLY A 499 -19.64 28.90 -8.04
CA GLY A 499 -20.66 29.94 -7.94
C GLY A 499 -21.71 29.70 -6.86
N SER A 500 -21.50 30.32 -5.69
CA SER A 500 -22.47 30.49 -4.60
C SER A 500 -23.09 29.22 -3.98
N LEU A 501 -22.60 28.85 -2.79
CA LEU A 501 -23.36 28.01 -1.87
C LEU A 501 -24.63 28.76 -1.44
N HIS A 502 -25.79 28.30 -1.92
CA HIS A 502 -27.02 28.36 -1.15
C HIS A 502 -27.49 26.92 -0.94
N ALA A 503 -27.22 26.42 0.26
CA ALA A 503 -27.69 25.13 0.72
C ALA A 503 -29.22 25.10 0.71
N ARG A 504 -29.80 24.10 0.03
CA ARG A 504 -31.10 23.56 0.41
C ARG A 504 -30.98 22.06 0.57
N THR A 505 -30.99 21.69 1.84
CA THR A 505 -31.23 20.36 2.39
C THR A 505 -32.51 19.78 1.78
N HIS A 506 -32.44 18.56 1.24
CA HIS A 506 -33.55 17.63 1.31
C HIS A 506 -33.00 16.23 1.55
N LEU A 507 -33.25 15.73 2.77
CA LEU A 507 -33.37 14.32 3.09
C LEU A 507 -34.32 13.65 2.08
N LEU A 508 -34.06 12.38 1.75
CA LEU A 508 -35.08 11.32 1.76
C LEU A 508 -34.42 9.93 1.68
N GLU A 509 -34.72 9.15 2.71
CA GLU A 509 -34.77 7.68 2.90
C GLU A 509 -33.73 6.74 2.28
#